data_AF-A0A2E6Q8A1-F1
#
_entry.id   AF-A0A2E6Q8A1-F1
#
_cell.length_a   1.000
_cell.length_b   1.000
_cell.length_c   1.000
_cell.angle_alpha   90.00
_cell.angle_beta   90.00
_cell.angle_gamma   90.00
#
_symmetry.space_group_name_H-M   'P 1'
#
loop_
_entity.id
_entity.type
_entity.pdbx_description
1 polymer ?
#
loop_
_entity_poly.entity_id
_entity_poly.type
_entity_poly.pdbx_seq_one_letter_code
_entity_poly.pdbx_strand_id
1 'polypeptide(L)'
;MPSQVITANRLVDGDVVYLTASEEWSEWLADATISETDEDTARLLEIAEQAVEDLKVISPYEFNVTIDGKAIEPLSMREVIRAAGPTVRADLGKQASDR
;
A
#
# COMPACT_ATOMS: atom_id res chain seq x y z
N MET A 1 -2.83 19.10 -0.71
CA MET A 1 -1.77 18.08 -0.70
C MET A 1 -2.27 16.89 -1.51
N PRO A 2 -1.43 16.14 -2.24
CA PRO A 2 -1.89 14.88 -2.84
C PRO A 2 -2.32 13.91 -1.74
N SER A 3 -3.38 13.14 -1.98
CA SER A 3 -3.78 12.05 -1.10
C SER A 3 -2.66 11.02 -0.99
N GLN A 4 -2.49 10.42 0.18
CA GLN A 4 -1.42 9.46 0.45
C GLN A 4 -1.97 8.15 0.98
N VAL A 5 -1.18 7.10 0.85
CA VAL A 5 -1.45 5.78 1.45
C VAL A 5 -0.15 5.23 2.01
N ILE A 6 -0.24 4.34 3.00
CA ILE A 6 0.93 3.66 3.58
C ILE A 6 1.09 2.28 2.94
N THR A 7 2.31 1.96 2.50
CA THR A 7 2.68 0.62 2.02
C THR A 7 3.87 0.08 2.78
N ALA A 8 4.01 -1.24 2.81
CA ALA A 8 5.15 -1.95 3.37
C ALA A 8 5.36 -3.28 2.63
N ASN A 9 6.40 -4.02 3.01
CA ASN A 9 6.55 -5.42 2.61
C ASN A 9 6.20 -6.34 3.80
N ARG A 10 5.29 -7.29 3.61
CA ARG A 10 4.88 -8.24 4.64
C ARG A 10 5.99 -9.27 4.88
N LEU A 11 6.28 -9.57 6.14
CA LEU A 11 7.44 -10.40 6.48
C LEU A 11 7.26 -11.90 6.18
N VAL A 12 6.02 -12.40 6.17
CA VAL A 12 5.75 -13.84 6.00
C VAL A 12 6.05 -14.34 4.57
N ASP A 13 5.83 -13.50 3.57
CA ASP A 13 5.88 -13.86 2.15
C ASP A 13 6.55 -12.80 1.26
N GLY A 14 6.87 -11.63 1.80
CA GLY A 14 7.51 -10.54 1.06
C GLY A 14 6.54 -9.69 0.25
N ASP A 15 5.23 -9.92 0.33
CA ASP A 15 4.27 -9.22 -0.52
C ASP A 15 4.19 -7.73 -0.20
N VAL A 16 3.94 -6.94 -1.26
CA VAL A 16 3.60 -5.53 -1.11
C VAL A 16 2.21 -5.44 -0.51
N VAL A 17 2.09 -4.77 0.64
CA VAL A 17 0.82 -4.59 1.35
C VAL A 17 0.54 -3.12 1.64
N TYR A 18 -0.71 -2.82 1.94
CA TYR A 18 -1.24 -1.48 2.17
C TYR A 18 -2.04 -1.47 3.48
N LEU A 19 -1.85 -0.42 4.28
CA LEU A 19 -2.56 -0.26 5.55
C LEU A 19 -4.02 0.11 5.29
N THR A 20 -4.95 -0.60 5.93
CA THR A 20 -6.40 -0.45 5.76
C THR A 20 -7.03 0.36 6.90
N ALA A 21 -8.32 0.69 6.79
CA ALA A 21 -9.05 1.44 7.81
C ALA A 21 -9.26 0.68 9.13
N SER A 22 -9.15 -0.65 9.08
CA SER A 22 -9.17 -1.51 10.26
C SER A 22 -7.79 -1.74 10.87
N GLU A 23 -6.77 -0.98 10.43
CA GLU A 23 -5.38 -1.11 10.89
C GLU A 23 -4.77 -2.50 10.59
N GLU A 24 -5.32 -3.17 9.57
CA GLU A 24 -4.81 -4.42 9.01
C GLU A 24 -4.08 -4.18 7.67
N TRP A 25 -3.42 -5.22 7.16
CA TRP A 25 -2.62 -5.17 5.93
C TRP A 25 -3.31 -5.91 4.79
N SER A 26 -3.68 -5.20 3.72
CA SER A 26 -4.21 -5.79 2.50
C SER A 26 -3.15 -5.85 1.40
N GLU A 27 -3.20 -6.88 0.56
CA GLU A 27 -2.41 -6.96 -0.68
C GLU A 27 -2.94 -6.00 -1.76
N TRP A 28 -4.14 -5.45 -1.62
CA TRP A 28 -4.82 -4.69 -2.67
C TRP A 28 -4.83 -3.22 -2.33
N LEU A 29 -4.28 -2.40 -3.23
CA LEU A 29 -4.24 -0.94 -3.05
C LEU A 29 -5.64 -0.34 -2.88
N ALA A 30 -6.66 -0.92 -3.51
CA ALA A 30 -8.04 -0.48 -3.39
C ALA A 30 -8.60 -0.57 -1.95
N ASP A 31 -8.01 -1.38 -1.08
CA ASP A 31 -8.41 -1.52 0.32
C ASP A 31 -7.67 -0.54 1.25
N ALA A 32 -6.70 0.22 0.72
CA ALA A 32 -5.84 1.10 1.50
C ALA A 32 -6.65 2.25 2.13
N THR A 33 -6.30 2.61 3.36
CA THR A 33 -6.72 3.89 3.94
C THR A 33 -5.98 5.02 3.24
N ILE A 34 -6.77 6.01 2.85
CA ILE A 34 -6.28 7.26 2.28
C ILE A 34 -6.12 8.29 3.39
N SER A 35 -4.94 8.89 3.49
CA SER A 35 -4.72 10.09 4.28
C SER A 35 -4.77 11.34 3.41
N GLU A 36 -5.44 12.38 3.92
CA GLU A 36 -5.59 13.67 3.22
C GLU A 36 -4.82 14.82 3.90
N THR A 37 -4.32 14.60 5.12
CA THR A 37 -3.53 15.57 5.89
C THR A 37 -2.25 14.95 6.41
N ASP A 38 -1.25 15.79 6.68
CA ASP A 38 0.04 15.35 7.20
C ASP A 38 -0.11 14.70 8.59
N GLU A 39 -1.06 15.18 9.40
CA GLU A 39 -1.34 14.57 10.71
C GLU A 39 -1.90 13.15 10.59
N ASP A 40 -2.79 12.89 9.63
CA ASP A 40 -3.33 11.55 9.42
C ASP A 40 -2.27 10.61 8.81
N THR A 41 -1.46 11.09 7.87
CA THR A 41 -0.30 10.33 7.37
C THR A 41 0.64 9.94 8.51
N ALA A 42 0.99 10.88 9.39
CA ALA A 42 1.87 10.61 10.53
C ALA A 42 1.28 9.56 11.47
N ARG A 43 -0.02 9.66 11.78
CA ARG A 43 -0.74 8.68 12.61
C ARG A 43 -0.73 7.28 11.99
N LEU A 44 -0.95 7.18 10.68
CA LEU A 44 -0.92 5.90 9.96
C LEU A 44 0.48 5.30 9.90
N LEU A 45 1.52 6.14 9.78
CA LEU A 45 2.91 5.69 9.87
C LEU A 45 3.24 5.16 11.27
N GLU A 46 2.77 5.79 12.35
CA GLU A 46 2.96 5.26 13.71
C GLU A 46 2.35 3.86 13.89
N ILE A 47 1.15 3.63 13.35
CA ILE A 47 0.53 2.29 13.33
C ILE A 47 1.40 1.31 12.54
N ALA A 48 1.94 1.74 11.40
CA ALA A 48 2.79 0.90 10.57
C ALA A 48 4.12 0.56 11.25
N GLU A 49 4.74 1.50 11.97
CA GLU A 49 5.94 1.27 12.78
C GLU A 49 5.67 0.28 13.92
N GLN A 50 4.51 0.35 14.58
CA GLN A 50 4.13 -0.67 15.55
C GLN A 50 4.03 -2.07 14.91
N ALA A 51 3.57 -2.16 13.66
CA ALA A 51 3.54 -3.43 12.93
C ALA A 51 4.95 -3.94 12.53
N VAL A 52 5.96 -3.06 12.47
CA VAL A 52 7.38 -3.46 12.33
C VAL A 52 7.88 -4.08 13.63
N GLU A 53 7.61 -3.45 14.77
CA GLU A 53 7.96 -3.99 16.10
C GLU A 53 7.27 -5.34 16.37
N ASP A 54 6.05 -5.51 15.88
CA ASP A 54 5.30 -6.77 15.93
C ASP A 54 5.79 -7.83 14.91
N LEU A 55 6.82 -7.52 14.12
CA LEU A 55 7.37 -8.40 13.07
C LEU A 55 6.35 -8.82 12.01
N LYS A 56 5.39 -7.94 11.68
CA LYS A 56 4.38 -8.18 10.63
C LYS A 56 4.84 -7.67 9.26
N VAL A 57 5.49 -6.51 9.23
CA VAL A 57 5.94 -5.84 8.00
C VAL A 57 7.34 -5.25 8.16
N ILE A 58 7.94 -4.81 7.04
CA ILE A 58 9.20 -4.06 7.03
C ILE A 58 9.12 -2.89 6.06
N SER A 59 9.89 -1.84 6.37
CA SER A 59 10.04 -0.63 5.56
C SER A 59 8.70 0.03 5.19
N PRO A 60 7.84 0.38 6.17
CA PRO A 60 6.65 1.15 5.88
C PRO A 60 7.00 2.56 5.39
N TYR A 61 6.23 3.07 4.43
CA TYR A 61 6.33 4.46 3.97
C TYR A 61 5.04 4.91 3.29
N GLU A 62 4.84 6.23 3.23
CA GLU A 62 3.77 6.89 2.48
C GLU A 62 4.15 7.14 1.03
N PHE A 63 3.17 7.10 0.14
CA PHE A 63 3.34 7.62 -1.22
C PHE A 63 2.07 8.27 -1.73
N ASN A 64 2.24 9.16 -2.72
CA ASN A 64 1.14 9.94 -3.27
C ASN A 64 0.30 9.12 -4.26
N VAL A 65 -1.02 9.24 -4.11
CA VAL A 65 -2.04 8.66 -4.99
C VAL A 65 -2.95 9.76 -5.55
N THR A 66 -3.63 9.44 -6.64
CA THR A 66 -4.83 10.16 -7.09
C THR A 66 -6.06 9.27 -6.91
N ILE A 67 -7.21 9.91 -6.78
CA ILE A 67 -8.50 9.23 -6.65
C ILE A 67 -9.31 9.55 -7.90
N ASP A 68 -9.62 8.53 -8.71
CA ASP A 68 -10.56 8.65 -9.84
C ASP A 68 -11.83 7.86 -9.53
N GLY A 69 -12.86 8.56 -9.07
CA GLY A 69 -14.11 7.96 -8.60
C GLY A 69 -13.89 7.08 -7.37
N LYS A 70 -13.83 5.76 -7.57
CA LYS A 70 -13.54 4.76 -6.52
C LYS A 70 -12.15 4.12 -6.66
N ALA A 71 -11.43 4.43 -7.73
CA ALA A 71 -10.11 3.87 -7.98
C ALA A 71 -9.03 4.71 -7.30
N ILE A 72 -8.12 4.03 -6.59
CA ILE A 72 -6.91 4.61 -6.03
C ILE A 72 -5.77 4.29 -7.00
N GLU A 73 -5.12 5.31 -7.55
CA GLU A 73 -4.03 5.15 -8.52
C GLU A 73 -2.73 5.77 -7.99
N PRO A 74 -1.60 5.03 -8.00
CA PRO A 74 -0.31 5.59 -7.63
C PRO A 74 0.16 6.65 -8.62
N LEU A 75 0.74 7.75 -8.13
CA LEU A 75 1.35 8.77 -8.99
C LEU A 75 2.73 8.38 -9.53
N SER A 76 3.40 7.42 -8.89
CA SER A 76 4.73 6.95 -9.27
C SER A 76 4.67 5.62 -10.00
N MET A 77 5.38 5.51 -11.13
CA MET A 77 5.52 4.25 -11.87
C MET A 77 6.07 3.10 -11.01
N ARG A 78 6.93 3.40 -10.02
CA ARG A 78 7.42 2.38 -9.08
C ARG A 78 6.27 1.72 -8.33
N GLU A 79 5.35 2.52 -7.83
CA GLU A 79 4.21 2.04 -7.04
C GLU A 79 3.14 1.40 -7.93
N VAL A 80 2.98 1.85 -9.18
CA VAL A 80 2.18 1.14 -10.19
C VAL A 80 2.69 -0.29 -10.37
N ILE A 81 3.99 -0.46 -10.57
CA ILE A 81 4.60 -1.80 -10.74
C ILE A 81 4.50 -2.62 -9.46
N ARG A 82 4.66 -2.01 -8.27
CA ARG A 82 4.54 -2.72 -6.98
C ARG A 82 3.10 -3.17 -6.69
N ALA A 83 2.11 -2.35 -7.06
CA ALA A 83 0.69 -2.68 -6.90
C ALA A 83 0.23 -3.76 -7.88
N ALA A 84 0.77 -3.77 -9.09
CA ALA A 84 0.43 -4.75 -10.11
C ALA A 84 1.24 -6.05 -9.96
N GLY A 85 2.57 -5.96 -9.88
CA GLY A 85 3.49 -7.08 -9.89
C GLY A 85 4.49 -7.03 -11.06
N PRO A 86 5.20 -8.13 -11.34
CA PRO A 86 6.23 -8.17 -12.37
C PRO A 86 5.70 -7.78 -13.77
N THR A 87 6.48 -7.00 -14.51
CA THR A 87 6.12 -6.56 -15.87
C THR A 87 6.49 -7.57 -16.97
N VAL A 88 7.42 -8.50 -16.70
CA VAL A 88 7.89 -9.50 -17.69
C VAL A 88 7.07 -10.80 -17.63
N ARG A 89 6.62 -11.18 -16.43
CA ARG A 89 5.79 -12.38 -16.18
C ARG A 89 4.48 -11.94 -15.54
N ALA A 90 3.63 -11.30 -16.34
CA ALA A 90 2.38 -10.72 -15.88
C ALA A 90 1.42 -11.76 -15.28
N ASP A 91 1.56 -13.02 -15.67
CA ASP A 91 0.87 -14.19 -15.12
C ASP A 91 1.23 -14.51 -13.65
N LEU A 92 2.30 -13.90 -13.12
CA LEU A 92 2.74 -14.06 -11.74
C LEU A 92 2.45 -12.83 -10.86
N GLY A 93 1.88 -11.77 -11.42
CA GLY A 93 1.51 -10.56 -10.69
C GLY A 93 0.08 -10.60 -10.16
N LYS A 94 -0.26 -9.63 -9.30
CA LYS A 94 -1.63 -9.40 -8.83
C LYS A 94 -2.60 -9.11 -9.97
N GLN A 95 -2.11 -8.56 -11.09
CA GLN A 95 -2.92 -8.37 -12.31
C GLN A 95 -3.43 -9.67 -12.97
N ALA A 96 -2.95 -10.84 -12.56
CA ALA A 96 -3.42 -12.14 -13.03
C ALA A 96 -4.51 -12.75 -12.13
N SER A 97 -4.83 -12.13 -11.00
CA SER A 97 -5.84 -12.61 -10.06
C SER A 97 -7.24 -12.15 -10.50
N ASP A 98 -8.26 -12.99 -10.30
CA ASP A 98 -9.66 -12.72 -10.70
C ASP A 98 -10.41 -11.73 -9.77
N ARG A 99 -9.69 -10.92 -9.00
CA ARG A 99 -10.29 -9.98 -8.05
C ARG A 99 -10.86 -8.74 -8.73
#